data_AF-A0A7S0LEV0-F1
#
_entry.id   AF-A0A7S0LEV0-F1
#
_cell.length_a   1.000
_cell.length_b   1.000
_cell.length_c   1.000
_cell.angle_alpha   90.00
_cell.angle_beta   90.00
_cell.angle_gamma   90.00
#
_symmetry.space_group_name_H-M   'P 1'
#
loop_
_entity.id
_entity.type
_entity.pdbx_description
1 polymer ?
#
loop_
_entity_poly.entity_id
_entity_poly.type
_entity_poly.pdbx_seq_one_letter_code
_entity_poly.pdbx_strand_id
1 'polypeptide(L)'
;RVAVERLSELKLYMAKCNWSICNGRFQADPETGDYHYASYVACKGTTATATAQAIIAVYDVHMHTAKRYLPYAKDIDEGKSANEAYATARERRQYKGRVKELKG
;
A
#
# COMPACT_ATOMS: atom_id res chain seq x y z
N ARG A 1 19.60 17.73 6.19
CA ARG A 1 18.52 17.70 7.20
C ARG A 1 17.19 17.35 6.55
N VAL A 2 16.69 18.17 5.61
CA VAL A 2 15.43 17.95 4.88
C VAL A 2 15.28 16.55 4.25
N ALA A 3 16.30 16.02 3.56
CA ALA A 3 16.21 14.68 2.95
C ALA A 3 16.11 13.53 3.97
N VAL A 4 16.76 13.68 5.14
CA VAL A 4 16.74 12.67 6.21
C VAL A 4 15.39 12.67 6.93
N GLU A 5 14.81 13.86 7.11
CA GLU A 5 13.46 14.04 7.67
C GLU A 5 12.40 13.44 6.74
N ARG A 6 12.47 13.74 5.42
CA ARG A 6 11.56 13.16 4.41
C ARG A 6 11.62 11.63 4.36
N LEU A 7 12.82 11.05 4.39
CA LEU A 7 12.98 9.61 4.43
C LEU A 7 12.36 8.98 5.69
N SER A 8 12.43 9.68 6.82
CA SER A 8 11.84 9.23 8.10
C SER A 8 10.32 9.28 8.06
N GLU A 9 9.74 10.34 7.48
CA GLU A 9 8.30 10.44 7.25
C GLU A 9 7.79 9.39 6.26
N LEU A 10 8.53 9.13 5.18
CA LEU A 10 8.18 8.09 4.21
C LEU A 10 8.19 6.69 4.86
N LYS A 11 9.19 6.39 5.69
CA LYS A 11 9.27 5.17 6.50
C LYS A 11 8.04 5.01 7.40
N LEU A 12 7.68 6.07 8.13
CA LEU A 12 6.53 6.07 9.03
C LEU A 12 5.20 5.90 8.27
N TYR A 13 5.08 6.54 7.10
CA TYR A 13 3.92 6.42 6.22
C TYR A 13 3.74 4.98 5.72
N MET A 14 4.80 4.34 5.24
CA MET A 14 4.75 2.95 4.76
C MET A 14 4.42 1.97 5.89
N ALA A 15 4.95 2.19 7.09
CA ALA A 15 4.59 1.41 8.27
C ALA A 15 3.11 1.52 8.64
N LYS A 16 2.52 2.72 8.55
CA LYS A 16 1.08 2.94 8.77
C LYS A 16 0.23 2.26 7.69
N CYS A 17 0.67 2.28 6.43
CA CYS A 17 -0.01 1.58 5.36
C CYS A 17 -0.05 0.07 5.62
N ASN A 18 1.07 -0.53 6.04
CA ASN A 18 1.17 -1.96 6.36
C ASN A 18 0.19 -2.42 7.44
N TRP A 19 -0.09 -1.58 8.44
CA TRP A 19 -1.11 -1.86 9.45
C TRP A 19 -2.53 -2.03 8.89
N SER A 20 -2.81 -1.46 7.72
CA SER A 20 -4.13 -1.53 7.07
C SER A 20 -4.20 -2.50 5.90
N ILE A 21 -3.12 -3.21 5.61
CA ILE A 21 -3.02 -4.13 4.50
C ILE A 21 -3.24 -5.55 5.04
N CYS A 22 -4.24 -6.25 4.51
CA CYS A 22 -4.58 -7.60 4.96
C CYS A 22 -3.73 -8.70 4.29
N ASN A 23 -3.08 -8.40 3.17
CA ASN A 23 -2.22 -9.32 2.44
C ASN A 23 -1.08 -8.52 1.80
N GLY A 24 0.16 -8.97 1.95
CA GLY A 24 1.36 -8.25 1.51
C GLY A 24 1.81 -7.12 2.44
N ARG A 25 2.93 -6.48 2.08
CA ARG A 25 3.54 -5.36 2.82
C ARG A 25 4.47 -4.55 1.92
N PHE A 26 4.57 -3.25 2.18
CA PHE A 26 5.66 -2.40 1.70
C PHE A 26 6.94 -2.74 2.45
N GLN A 27 8.04 -2.91 1.71
CA GLN A 27 9.38 -3.17 2.22
C GLN A 27 10.35 -2.21 1.53
N ALA A 28 11.33 -1.71 2.28
CA ALA A 28 12.44 -0.98 1.69
C ALA A 28 13.45 -2.01 1.16
N ASP A 29 13.92 -1.78 -0.06
CA ASP A 29 15.10 -2.42 -0.59
C ASP A 29 16.32 -1.98 0.24
N PRO A 30 17.08 -2.91 0.82
CA PRO A 30 18.22 -2.55 1.67
C PRO A 30 19.39 -1.95 0.89
N GLU A 31 19.48 -2.19 -0.42
CA GLU A 31 20.55 -1.70 -1.29
C GLU A 31 20.21 -0.34 -1.91
N THR A 32 18.99 -0.20 -2.45
CA THR A 32 18.58 1.04 -3.13
C THR A 32 17.83 2.02 -2.21
N GLY A 33 17.24 1.52 -1.13
CA GLY A 33 16.34 2.29 -0.28
C GLY A 33 14.94 2.49 -0.87
N ASP A 34 14.67 1.95 -2.06
CA ASP A 34 13.38 2.06 -2.72
C ASP A 34 12.33 1.19 -2.05
N TYR A 35 11.09 1.68 -2.00
CA TYR A 35 9.98 0.89 -1.48
C TYR A 35 9.36 0.05 -2.59
N HIS A 36 9.27 -1.25 -2.34
CA HIS A 36 8.48 -2.17 -3.14
C HIS A 36 7.36 -2.77 -2.29
N TYR A 37 6.28 -3.18 -2.94
CA TYR A 37 5.22 -3.93 -2.29
C TYR A 37 5.38 -5.42 -2.64
N ALA A 38 5.47 -6.26 -1.61
CA ALA A 38 5.61 -7.70 -1.74
C ALA A 38 4.47 -8.43 -1.04
N SER A 39 4.05 -9.53 -1.65
CA SER A 39 2.98 -10.40 -1.17
C SER A 39 3.35 -11.84 -1.46
N TYR A 40 3.07 -12.74 -0.52
CA TYR A 40 3.53 -14.12 -0.58
C TYR A 40 2.34 -15.06 -0.47
N VAL A 41 2.39 -16.15 -1.23
CA VAL A 41 1.42 -17.24 -1.16
C VAL A 41 2.17 -18.55 -0.98
N ALA A 42 1.70 -19.39 -0.06
CA ALA A 42 2.24 -20.73 0.11
C ALA A 42 1.66 -21.64 -0.98
N CYS A 43 2.52 -22.18 -1.84
CA CYS A 43 2.13 -23.10 -2.92
C CYS A 43 2.36 -24.59 -2.57
N LYS A 44 2.85 -24.89 -1.36
CA LYS A 44 3.17 -26.26 -0.98
C LYS A 44 1.88 -27.04 -0.71
N GLY A 45 1.69 -28.15 -1.43
CA GLY A 45 0.52 -29.02 -1.26
C GLY A 45 -0.75 -28.52 -1.94
N THR A 46 -0.68 -27.45 -2.75
CA THR A 46 -1.80 -26.94 -3.53
C THR A 46 -1.78 -27.49 -4.96
N THR A 47 -2.94 -27.63 -5.58
CA THR A 47 -3.04 -27.96 -7.00
C THR A 47 -2.64 -26.75 -7.86
N ALA A 48 -2.27 -26.97 -9.12
CA ALA A 48 -1.94 -25.89 -10.05
C ALA A 48 -3.07 -24.85 -10.18
N THR A 49 -4.33 -25.30 -10.21
CA THR A 49 -5.51 -24.44 -10.26
C THR A 49 -5.65 -23.58 -9.00
N ALA A 50 -5.49 -24.16 -7.81
CA ALA A 50 -5.55 -23.43 -6.55
C ALA A 50 -4.42 -22.40 -6.44
N THR A 51 -3.21 -22.76 -6.88
CA THR A 51 -2.07 -21.85 -6.96
C THR A 51 -2.35 -20.68 -7.90
N ALA A 52 -2.89 -20.94 -9.09
CA ALA A 52 -3.24 -19.89 -10.05
C ALA A 52 -4.28 -18.92 -9.49
N GLN A 53 -5.34 -19.42 -8.84
CA GLN A 53 -6.36 -18.59 -8.19
C GLN A 53 -5.77 -17.72 -7.08
N ALA A 54 -4.85 -18.28 -6.28
CA ALA A 54 -4.22 -17.55 -5.20
C ALA A 54 -3.26 -16.46 -5.73
N ILE A 55 -2.53 -16.73 -6.82
CA ILE A 55 -1.71 -15.71 -7.51
C ILE A 55 -2.59 -14.57 -8.02
N ILE A 56 -3.72 -14.87 -8.66
CA ILE A 56 -4.66 -13.85 -9.16
C ILE A 56 -5.18 -12.99 -8.01
N ALA A 57 -5.65 -13.61 -6.92
CA ALA A 57 -6.15 -12.89 -5.76
C ALA A 57 -5.08 -11.99 -5.12
N VAL A 58 -3.84 -12.48 -5.03
CA VAL A 58 -2.70 -11.71 -4.52
C VAL A 58 -2.38 -10.53 -5.45
N TYR A 59 -2.42 -10.74 -6.77
CA TYR A 59 -2.20 -9.67 -7.75
C TYR A 59 -3.28 -8.58 -7.69
N ASP A 60 -4.55 -8.95 -7.54
CA ASP A 60 -5.62 -7.98 -7.36
C ASP A 60 -5.40 -7.13 -6.10
N VAL A 61 -5.06 -7.76 -4.97
CA VAL A 61 -4.75 -7.05 -3.74
C VAL A 61 -3.51 -6.16 -3.90
N HIS A 62 -2.48 -6.61 -4.62
CA HIS A 62 -1.31 -5.81 -4.97
C HIS A 62 -1.73 -4.53 -5.70
N MET A 63 -2.46 -4.68 -6.81
CA MET A 63 -2.87 -3.54 -7.65
C MET A 63 -3.75 -2.56 -6.88
N HIS A 64 -4.68 -3.07 -6.07
CA HIS A 64 -5.54 -2.23 -5.23
C HIS A 64 -4.75 -1.48 -4.14
N THR A 65 -3.79 -2.14 -3.50
CA THR A 65 -2.96 -1.55 -2.46
C THR A 65 -2.03 -0.49 -3.03
N ALA A 66 -1.34 -0.81 -4.13
CA ALA A 66 -0.47 0.12 -4.85
C ALA A 66 -1.23 1.37 -5.29
N LYS A 67 -2.37 1.20 -5.99
CA LYS A 67 -3.23 2.31 -6.43
C LYS A 67 -3.75 3.18 -5.28
N ARG A 68 -3.91 2.58 -4.09
CA ARG A 68 -4.44 3.27 -2.93
C ARG A 68 -3.39 4.09 -2.20
N TYR A 69 -2.20 3.55 -1.96
CA TYR A 69 -1.24 4.16 -1.04
C TYR A 69 -0.06 4.84 -1.75
N LEU A 70 0.38 4.35 -2.92
CA LEU A 70 1.52 4.94 -3.62
C LEU A 70 1.32 6.40 -4.04
N PRO A 71 0.14 6.84 -4.53
CA PRO A 71 -0.04 8.24 -4.93
C PRO A 71 0.21 9.24 -3.80
N TYR A 72 -0.01 8.85 -2.54
CA TYR A 72 0.18 9.72 -1.38
C TYR A 72 1.55 9.54 -0.72
N ALA A 73 2.41 8.66 -1.24
CA ALA A 73 3.83 8.72 -0.88
C ALA A 73 4.46 10.03 -1.38
N LYS A 74 4.01 10.53 -2.55
CA LYS A 74 4.43 11.82 -3.12
C LYS A 74 4.09 13.02 -2.23
N ASP A 75 2.99 12.94 -1.47
CA ASP A 75 2.61 13.98 -0.51
C ASP A 75 3.71 14.23 0.54
N ILE A 76 4.51 13.21 0.87
CA ILE A 76 5.67 13.33 1.76
C ILE A 76 6.80 14.12 1.10
N ASP A 77 7.05 13.88 -0.19
CA ASP A 77 8.05 14.64 -0.97
C ASP A 77 7.66 16.13 -1.08
N GLU A 78 6.36 16.39 -1.14
CA GLU A 78 5.74 17.73 -1.11
C GLU A 78 5.76 18.37 0.29
N GLY A 79 6.25 17.67 1.32
CA GLY A 79 6.49 18.19 2.66
C GLY A 79 5.38 17.93 3.68
N LYS A 80 4.36 17.13 3.35
CA LYS A 80 3.35 16.70 4.33
C LYS A 80 3.91 15.63 5.26
N SER A 81 3.37 15.58 6.47
CA SER A 81 3.68 14.50 7.41
C SER A 81 3.04 13.17 6.98
N ALA A 82 3.59 12.06 7.48
CA ALA A 82 3.06 10.71 7.32
C ALA A 82 1.59 10.59 7.75
N ASN A 83 1.19 11.35 8.78
CA ASN A 83 -0.18 11.35 9.28
C ASN A 83 -1.15 12.00 8.28
N GLU A 84 -0.77 13.13 7.69
CA GLU A 84 -1.60 13.85 6.71
C GLU A 84 -1.75 13.07 5.40
N ALA A 85 -0.64 12.51 4.90
CA ALA A 85 -0.65 11.65 3.71
C ALA A 85 -1.55 10.41 3.94
N TYR A 86 -1.43 9.77 5.11
CA TYR A 86 -2.22 8.60 5.46
C TYR A 86 -3.71 8.90 5.68
N ALA A 87 -4.03 10.04 6.31
CA ALA A 87 -5.42 10.49 6.47
C ALA A 87 -6.08 10.69 5.09
N THR A 88 -5.38 11.35 4.17
CA THR A 88 -5.84 11.56 2.78
C THR A 88 -6.10 10.22 2.07
N ALA A 89 -5.18 9.26 2.21
CA ALA A 89 -5.34 7.90 1.64
C ALA A 89 -6.53 7.13 2.24
N ARG A 90 -6.89 7.41 3.51
CA ARG A 90 -8.02 6.79 4.22
C ARG A 90 -9.36 7.43 3.86
N GLU A 91 -9.46 8.76 3.83
CA GLU A 91 -10.71 9.48 3.58
C GLU A 91 -11.25 9.23 2.17
N ARG A 92 -10.38 9.11 1.16
CA ARG A 92 -10.80 8.76 -0.20
C ARG A 92 -11.44 7.37 -0.32
N ARG A 93 -11.21 6.45 0.63
CA ARG A 93 -11.94 5.17 0.73
C ARG A 93 -13.41 5.40 1.06
N GLN A 94 -13.68 6.28 2.03
CA GLN A 94 -15.03 6.57 2.49
C GLN A 94 -15.82 7.38 1.47
N TYR A 95 -15.15 8.29 0.73
CA TYR A 95 -15.82 9.07 -0.30
C TYR A 95 -16.27 8.21 -1.50
N LYS A 96 -15.43 7.26 -1.98
CA LYS A 96 -15.84 6.34 -3.06
C LYS A 96 -16.94 5.35 -2.64
N GLY A 97 -16.98 4.96 -1.37
CA GLY A 97 -18.09 4.18 -0.80
C GLY A 97 -19.40 4.94 -0.83
N ARG A 98 -19.41 6.18 -0.31
CA ARG A 98 -20.58 7.06 -0.29
C ARG A 98 -21.07 7.46 -1.68
N VAL A 99 -20.19 7.68 -2.65
CA VAL A 99 -20.58 7.98 -4.05
C VAL A 99 -21.25 6.77 -4.72
N LYS A 100 -20.90 5.53 -4.35
CA LYS A 100 -21.60 4.33 -4.82
C LYS A 100 -22.99 4.20 -4.19
N GLU A 101 -23.14 4.53 -2.90
CA GLU A 101 -24.43 4.51 -2.20
C GLU A 101 -25.40 5.59 -2.71
N LEU A 102 -24.89 6.74 -3.15
CA LEU A 102 -25.71 7.84 -3.68
C LEU A 102 -26.15 7.66 -5.15
N LYS A 103 -25.63 6.65 -5.84
CA LYS A 103 -25.96 6.35 -7.25
C LYS A 103 -26.71 5.01 -7.42
N GLY A 104 -27.06 4.36 -6.31
CA GLY A 104 -27.89 3.16 -6.26
C GLY A 104 -29.36 3.50 -6.08
#